data_AF-A0A533XP83-F1
#
_entry.id   AF-A0A533XP83-F1
#
_cell.length_a   1.000
_cell.length_b   1.000
_cell.length_c   1.000
_cell.angle_alpha   90.00
_cell.angle_beta   90.00
_cell.angle_gamma   90.00
#
_symmetry.space_group_name_H-M   'P 1'
#
loop_
_entity.id
_entity.type
_entity.pdbx_description
1 polymer ?
#
loop_
_entity_poly.entity_id
_entity_poly.type
_entity_poly.pdbx_seq_one_letter_code
_entity_poly.pdbx_strand_id
1 'polypeptide(L)'
;MSEPTSIHSTPESNAHTQALQAQIQKLELLSHRPLDSAVLARFDDETENLIKSLLGPLHPQMEAYKYAKLAEAAEMVNLPESAQEESAQDLPRKAIQQRRQVLEGCLAKLHSTKETEAAGLKGKTTKNLPR
;
A
#
# COMPACT_ATOMS: atom_id res chain seq x y z
N MET A 1 17.00 38.83 -8.81
CA MET A 1 16.82 37.47 -9.36
C MET A 1 16.48 36.59 -8.18
N SER A 2 15.20 36.26 -8.01
CA SER A 2 14.74 35.42 -6.91
C SER A 2 14.77 33.98 -7.37
N GLU A 3 15.57 33.14 -6.70
CA GLU A 3 15.59 31.70 -6.92
C GLU A 3 14.20 31.12 -6.63
N PRO A 4 13.65 30.25 -7.49
CA PRO A 4 12.41 29.57 -7.19
C PRO A 4 12.64 28.58 -6.04
N THR A 5 11.97 28.82 -4.92
CA THR A 5 11.92 27.94 -3.75
C THR A 5 11.68 26.51 -4.21
N SER A 6 12.71 25.67 -4.06
CA SER A 6 12.66 24.25 -4.35
C SER A 6 11.48 23.64 -3.58
N ILE A 7 10.49 23.18 -4.35
CA ILE A 7 9.48 22.20 -3.96
C ILE A 7 10.21 20.92 -3.52
N HIS A 8 10.79 20.96 -2.33
CA HIS A 8 11.61 19.88 -1.81
C HIS A 8 10.69 18.83 -1.21
N SER A 9 10.21 17.90 -2.05
CA SER A 9 9.75 16.60 -1.56
C SER A 9 10.85 16.06 -0.64
N THR A 10 10.56 15.89 0.65
CA THR A 10 11.56 15.42 1.60
C THR A 10 12.12 14.06 1.16
N PRO A 11 13.42 13.79 1.34
CA PRO A 11 14.03 12.53 0.91
C PRO A 11 13.34 11.31 1.54
N GLU A 12 12.84 11.43 2.76
CA GLU A 12 12.06 10.40 3.45
C GLU A 12 10.73 10.11 2.76
N SER A 13 10.02 11.14 2.30
CA SER A 13 8.74 10.99 1.58
C SER A 13 8.91 10.27 0.23
N ASN A 14 10.04 10.46 -0.44
CA ASN A 14 10.37 9.71 -1.66
C ASN A 14 10.77 8.26 -1.36
N ALA A 15 11.55 8.03 -0.29
CA ALA A 15 11.92 6.69 0.14
C ALA A 15 10.68 5.84 0.53
N HIS A 16 9.70 6.44 1.19
CA HIS A 16 8.44 5.78 1.56
C HIS A 16 7.62 5.35 0.34
N THR A 17 7.48 6.24 -0.65
CA THR A 17 6.80 5.93 -1.91
C THR A 17 7.54 4.82 -2.68
N GLN A 18 8.87 4.88 -2.74
CA GLN A 18 9.69 3.86 -3.41
C GLN A 18 9.59 2.49 -2.73
N ALA A 19 9.57 2.45 -1.39
CA ALA A 19 9.42 1.19 -0.64
C ALA A 19 8.08 0.50 -0.94
N LEU A 20 6.98 1.24 -1.00
CA LEU A 20 5.67 0.70 -1.40
C LEU A 20 5.66 0.23 -2.86
N GLN A 21 6.27 1.00 -3.77
CA GLN A 21 6.36 0.59 -5.18
C GLN A 21 7.16 -0.70 -5.35
N ALA A 22 8.28 -0.85 -4.63
CA ALA A 22 9.07 -2.07 -4.62
C ALA A 22 8.26 -3.27 -4.10
N GLN A 23 7.44 -3.05 -3.07
CA GLN A 23 6.59 -4.12 -2.53
C GLN A 23 5.49 -4.53 -3.51
N ILE A 24 4.89 -3.59 -4.25
CA ILE A 24 3.92 -3.89 -5.32
C ILE A 24 4.58 -4.69 -6.44
N GLN A 25 5.79 -4.31 -6.86
CA GLN A 25 6.52 -5.07 -7.88
C GLN A 25 6.85 -6.48 -7.41
N LYS A 26 7.27 -6.64 -6.14
CA LYS A 26 7.52 -7.96 -5.55
C LYS A 26 6.26 -8.81 -5.57
N LEU A 27 5.10 -8.23 -5.25
CA LEU A 27 3.80 -8.92 -5.31
C LEU A 27 3.43 -9.36 -6.72
N GLU A 28 3.68 -8.53 -7.74
CA GLU A 28 3.46 -8.88 -9.14
C GLU A 28 4.34 -10.07 -9.57
N LEU A 29 5.60 -10.10 -9.17
CA LEU A 29 6.48 -11.25 -9.44
C LEU A 29 5.99 -12.54 -8.78
N LEU A 30 5.26 -12.46 -7.66
CA LEU A 30 4.60 -13.61 -7.05
C LEU A 30 3.38 -14.09 -7.85
N SER A 31 2.73 -13.22 -8.63
CA SER A 31 1.55 -13.55 -9.44
C SER A 31 1.87 -14.45 -10.63
N HIS A 32 3.09 -14.34 -11.17
CA HIS A 32 3.54 -15.05 -12.36
C HIS A 32 4.03 -16.48 -12.10
N ARG A 33 4.09 -16.92 -10.84
CA ARG A 33 4.62 -18.24 -10.46
C ARG A 33 3.64 -18.97 -9.54
N PRO A 34 3.76 -20.31 -9.41
CA PRO A 34 3.02 -21.06 -8.40
C PRO A 34 3.25 -20.43 -7.02
N LEU A 35 2.17 -20.12 -6.32
CA LEU A 35 2.21 -19.37 -5.08
C LEU A 35 2.67 -20.29 -3.94
N ASP A 36 3.90 -20.12 -3.50
CA ASP A 36 4.42 -20.78 -2.31
C ASP A 36 3.89 -20.04 -1.06
N SER A 37 3.15 -20.77 -0.23
CA SER A 37 2.55 -20.25 1.01
C SER A 37 3.59 -19.65 1.97
N ALA A 38 4.80 -20.24 2.06
CA ALA A 38 5.86 -19.70 2.91
C ALA A 38 6.43 -18.39 2.36
N VAL A 39 6.54 -18.29 1.03
CA VAL A 39 6.99 -17.07 0.37
C VAL A 39 5.96 -15.96 0.49
N LEU A 40 4.67 -16.28 0.33
CA LEU A 40 3.58 -15.32 0.49
C LEU A 40 3.47 -14.85 1.95
N ALA A 41 3.60 -15.74 2.93
CA ALA A 41 3.59 -15.38 4.35
C ALA A 41 4.73 -14.39 4.69
N ARG A 42 5.95 -14.66 4.20
CA ARG A 42 7.06 -13.72 4.38
C ARG A 42 6.82 -12.38 3.70
N PHE A 43 6.25 -12.39 2.49
CA PHE A 43 5.85 -11.16 1.81
C PHE A 43 4.81 -10.38 2.63
N ASP A 44 3.83 -11.07 3.21
CA ASP A 44 2.80 -10.46 4.04
C ASP A 44 3.39 -9.82 5.30
N ASP A 45 4.31 -10.49 5.99
CA ASP A 45 4.98 -9.94 7.18
C ASP A 45 5.80 -8.68 6.87
N GLU A 46 6.57 -8.72 5.77
CA GLU A 46 7.33 -7.55 5.29
C GLU A 46 6.40 -6.39 4.95
N THR A 47 5.26 -6.69 4.30
CA THR A 47 4.25 -5.69 3.92
C THR A 47 3.58 -5.06 5.13
N GLU A 48 3.17 -5.87 6.10
CA GLU A 48 2.57 -5.40 7.33
C GLU A 48 3.51 -4.48 8.11
N ASN A 49 4.79 -4.84 8.20
CA ASN A 49 5.80 -3.99 8.85
C ASN A 49 6.02 -2.68 8.09
N LEU A 50 5.99 -2.71 6.76
CA LEU A 50 6.04 -1.51 5.94
C LEU A 50 4.83 -0.60 6.18
N ILE A 51 3.60 -1.14 6.15
CA ILE A 51 2.38 -0.37 6.40
C ILE A 51 2.40 0.23 7.83
N LYS A 52 2.80 -0.54 8.84
CA LYS A 52 2.96 -0.08 10.23
C LYS A 52 3.96 1.08 10.34
N SER A 53 5.11 0.94 9.69
CA SER A 53 6.17 1.96 9.68
C SER A 53 5.71 3.26 9.02
N LEU A 54 4.99 3.14 7.89
CA LEU A 54 4.60 4.29 7.07
C LEU A 54 3.37 5.04 7.59
N LEU A 55 2.35 4.31 8.05
CA LEU A 55 1.03 4.86 8.36
C LEU A 55 0.63 4.69 9.84
N GLY A 56 1.40 3.89 10.59
CA GLY A 56 1.09 3.52 11.96
C GLY A 56 0.29 2.22 12.08
N PRO A 57 0.40 1.51 13.22
CA PRO A 57 -0.17 0.17 13.41
C PRO A 57 -1.69 0.13 13.50
N LEU A 58 -2.34 1.26 13.81
CA LEU A 58 -3.80 1.38 13.95
C LEU A 58 -4.46 1.97 12.70
N HIS A 59 -3.69 2.18 11.62
CA HIS A 59 -4.22 2.80 10.43
C HIS A 59 -5.18 1.85 9.67
N PRO A 60 -6.31 2.33 9.11
CA PRO A 60 -7.29 1.47 8.44
C PRO A 60 -6.73 0.61 7.29
N GLN A 61 -5.61 1.02 6.68
CA GLN A 61 -4.94 0.21 5.64
C GLN A 61 -4.30 -1.06 6.20
N MET A 62 -3.86 -1.04 7.46
CA MET A 62 -3.37 -2.24 8.14
C MET A 62 -4.49 -3.27 8.29
N GLU A 63 -5.68 -2.82 8.70
CA GLU A 63 -6.85 -3.70 8.82
C GLU A 63 -7.33 -4.19 7.45
N ALA A 64 -7.37 -3.31 6.44
CA ALA A 64 -7.69 -3.70 5.06
C ALA A 64 -6.73 -4.78 4.53
N TYR A 65 -5.42 -4.69 4.85
CA TYR A 65 -4.44 -5.69 4.49
C TYR A 65 -4.71 -7.05 5.16
N LYS A 66 -5.02 -7.06 6.46
CA LYS A 66 -5.39 -8.28 7.19
C LYS A 66 -6.65 -8.94 6.62
N TYR A 67 -7.66 -8.16 6.23
CA TYR A 67 -8.85 -8.70 5.57
C TYR A 67 -8.54 -9.33 4.21
N ALA A 68 -7.66 -8.71 3.41
CA ALA A 68 -7.22 -9.29 2.14
C ALA A 68 -6.50 -10.66 2.32
N LYS A 69 -5.78 -10.84 3.44
CA LYS A 69 -5.18 -12.14 3.81
C LYS A 69 -6.23 -13.18 4.22
N LEU A 70 -7.23 -12.78 5.01
CA LEU A 70 -8.26 -13.69 5.52
C LEU A 70 -9.23 -14.17 4.43
N ALA A 71 -9.52 -13.32 3.45
CA ALA A 71 -10.41 -13.66 2.33
C ALA A 71 -9.89 -14.88 1.54
N GLU A 72 -8.58 -14.98 1.33
CA GLU A 72 -7.93 -16.16 0.72
C GLU A 72 -8.22 -17.45 1.50
N ALA A 73 -7.97 -17.43 2.81
CA ALA A 73 -8.18 -18.60 3.65
C ALA A 73 -9.66 -19.02 3.71
N ALA A 74 -10.58 -18.06 3.70
CA ALA A 74 -12.02 -18.33 3.69
C ALA A 74 -12.52 -18.91 2.36
N GLU A 75 -11.96 -18.46 1.23
CA GLU A 75 -12.41 -18.93 -0.09
C GLU A 75 -11.86 -20.33 -0.42
N MET A 76 -10.67 -20.68 0.08
CA MET A 76 -10.14 -22.05 -0.02
C MET A 76 -10.98 -23.08 0.75
N VAL A 77 -11.51 -22.73 1.92
CA VAL A 77 -12.30 -23.64 2.77
C VAL A 77 -13.73 -23.84 2.24
N ASN A 78 -14.26 -22.89 1.48
CA ASN A 78 -15.63 -22.94 0.95
C ASN A 78 -15.73 -23.47 -0.49
N LEU A 79 -14.63 -23.90 -1.12
CA LEU A 79 -14.66 -24.38 -2.50
C LEU A 79 -15.23 -25.82 -2.57
N PRO A 80 -16.33 -26.06 -3.31
CA PRO A 80 -16.83 -27.41 -3.53
C PRO A 80 -15.85 -28.23 -4.36
N GLU A 81 -15.76 -29.54 -4.09
CA GLU A 81 -14.82 -30.49 -4.71
C GLU A 81 -14.90 -30.46 -6.26
N SER A 82 -16.08 -30.20 -6.82
CA SER A 82 -16.34 -30.12 -8.27
C SER A 82 -15.79 -28.86 -8.96
N ALA A 83 -15.41 -27.82 -8.21
CA ALA A 83 -14.90 -26.54 -8.74
C ALA A 83 -13.35 -26.42 -8.63
N GLN A 84 -12.69 -27.44 -8.08
CA GLN A 84 -11.25 -27.44 -7.79
C GLN A 84 -10.36 -27.35 -9.05
N GLU A 85 -10.83 -27.71 -10.25
CA GLU A 85 -9.98 -27.65 -11.45
C GLU A 85 -9.92 -26.25 -12.09
N GLU A 86 -11.03 -25.52 -12.18
CA GLU A 86 -11.09 -24.21 -12.83
C GLU A 86 -10.96 -23.05 -11.83
N SER A 87 -11.55 -23.18 -10.64
CA SER A 87 -11.59 -22.11 -9.64
C SER A 87 -10.32 -22.03 -8.80
N ALA A 88 -9.61 -23.14 -8.59
CA ALA A 88 -8.39 -23.17 -7.77
C ALA A 88 -7.24 -22.36 -8.39
N GLN A 89 -7.24 -22.14 -9.70
CA GLN A 89 -6.24 -21.30 -10.37
C GLN A 89 -6.50 -19.80 -10.20
N ASP A 90 -7.75 -19.40 -9.97
CA ASP A 90 -8.13 -17.99 -9.83
C ASP A 90 -8.04 -17.47 -8.39
N LEU A 91 -8.13 -18.34 -7.38
CA LEU A 91 -8.02 -17.94 -5.98
C LEU A 91 -6.69 -17.25 -5.66
N PRO A 92 -5.52 -17.79 -6.07
CA PRO A 92 -4.24 -17.13 -5.84
C PRO A 92 -4.16 -15.76 -6.54
N ARG A 93 -4.70 -15.64 -7.77
CA ARG A 93 -4.72 -14.36 -8.49
C ARG A 93 -5.57 -13.32 -7.79
N LYS A 94 -6.77 -13.69 -7.33
CA LYS A 94 -7.66 -12.80 -6.57
C LYS A 94 -7.01 -12.36 -5.26
N ALA A 95 -6.40 -13.29 -4.52
CA ALA A 95 -5.72 -13.02 -3.27
C ALA A 95 -4.54 -12.04 -3.44
N ILE A 96 -3.77 -12.18 -4.52
CA ILE A 96 -2.70 -11.26 -4.89
C ILE A 96 -3.27 -9.89 -5.30
N GLN A 97 -4.33 -9.87 -6.10
CA GLN A 97 -4.98 -8.64 -6.55
C GLN A 97 -5.53 -7.81 -5.39
N GLN A 98 -6.15 -8.45 -4.39
CA GLN A 98 -6.66 -7.76 -3.20
C GLN A 98 -5.52 -7.11 -2.39
N ARG A 99 -4.41 -7.82 -2.18
CA ARG A 99 -3.21 -7.26 -1.51
C ARG A 99 -2.65 -6.07 -2.28
N ARG A 100 -2.62 -6.15 -3.61
CA ARG A 100 -2.17 -5.06 -4.48
C ARG A 100 -3.06 -3.82 -4.34
N GLN A 101 -4.38 -3.97 -4.33
CA GLN A 101 -5.30 -2.85 -4.16
C GLN A 101 -5.09 -2.09 -2.84
N VAL A 102 -4.78 -2.81 -1.76
CA VAL A 102 -4.45 -2.19 -0.47
C VAL A 102 -3.15 -1.39 -0.56
N LEU A 103 -2.11 -1.94 -1.19
CA LEU A 103 -0.83 -1.24 -1.37
C LEU A 103 -0.95 0.01 -2.25
N GLU A 104 -1.73 -0.06 -3.33
CA GLU A 104 -2.05 1.09 -4.18
C GLU A 104 -2.84 2.16 -3.40
N GLY A 105 -3.76 1.74 -2.52
CA GLY A 105 -4.46 2.63 -1.60
C GLY A 105 -3.53 3.31 -0.58
N CYS A 106 -2.50 2.61 -0.09
CA CYS A 106 -1.47 3.20 0.76
C CYS A 106 -0.69 4.29 0.02
N LEU A 107 -0.29 4.03 -1.23
CA LEU A 107 0.37 5.02 -2.09
C LEU A 107 -0.50 6.25 -2.29
N ALA A 108 -1.75 6.08 -2.69
CA ALA A 108 -2.68 7.19 -2.92
C ALA A 108 -2.80 8.09 -1.67
N LYS A 109 -2.89 7.50 -0.48
CA LYS A 109 -2.93 8.26 0.78
C LYS A 109 -1.65 9.05 1.04
N LEU A 110 -0.47 8.44 0.84
CA LEU A 110 0.80 9.15 0.99
C LEU A 110 0.91 10.33 0.00
N HIS A 111 0.37 10.21 -1.20
CA HIS A 111 0.31 11.31 -2.16
C HIS A 111 -0.65 12.42 -1.71
N SER A 112 -1.84 12.09 -1.19
CA SER A 112 -2.80 13.08 -0.68
C SER A 112 -2.31 13.83 0.58
N THR A 113 -1.54 13.18 1.46
CA THR A 113 -0.90 13.86 2.59
C THR A 113 0.11 14.91 2.10
N LYS A 114 0.88 14.61 1.05
CA LYS A 114 1.81 15.59 0.43
C LYS A 114 1.07 16.82 -0.12
N GLU A 115 -0.08 16.63 -0.76
CA GLU A 115 -0.87 17.73 -1.32
C GLU A 115 -1.46 18.64 -0.24
N THR A 116 -1.92 18.06 0.87
CA THR A 116 -2.48 18.81 2.00
C THR A 116 -1.40 19.57 2.79
N GLU A 117 -0.21 18.99 2.98
CA GLU A 117 0.94 19.68 3.58
C GLU A 117 1.45 20.84 2.71
N ALA A 118 1.53 20.64 1.39
CA ALA A 118 1.92 21.67 0.44
C ALA A 118 0.89 22.83 0.38
N ALA A 119 -0.41 22.52 0.50
CA ALA A 119 -1.47 23.52 0.55
C ALA A 119 -1.47 24.31 1.87
N GLY A 120 -1.18 23.65 3.00
CA GLY A 120 -1.12 24.28 4.32
C GLY A 120 0.01 25.31 4.49
N LEU A 121 1.14 25.12 3.82
CA LEU A 121 2.26 26.07 3.83
C LEU A 121 2.00 27.36 3.04
N LYS A 122 1.09 27.34 2.06
CA LYS A 122 0.79 28.49 1.20
C LYS A 122 -0.17 29.51 1.84
N GLY A 123 -0.89 29.12 2.90
CA GLY A 123 -1.88 29.96 3.59
C GLY A 123 -1.36 30.82 4.75
N LYS A 124 -0.05 30.82 5.03
CA LYS A 124 0.54 31.40 6.25
C LYS A 124 1.47 32.59 6.00
N THR A 125 1.15 33.47 5.04
CA THR A 125 1.86 34.76 4.88
C THR A 125 0.91 35.88 4.50
N THR A 126 0.07 36.31 5.44
CA THR A 126 -0.39 37.71 5.56
C THR A 126 -0.76 38.01 7.02
N LYS A 127 0.25 38.02 7.90
CA LYS A 127 0.16 38.76 9.17
C LYS A 127 1.19 39.87 9.17
N ASN A 128 0.78 41.05 8.71
CA ASN A 128 1.27 42.38 9.08
C ASN A 128 0.46 43.38 8.24
N LEU A 129 -0.28 44.33 8.82
CA LEU A 129 0.26 45.46 9.59
C LEU A 129 -0.88 46.11 10.44
N PRO A 130 -0.56 46.86 11.52
CA PRO A 130 -1.46 47.10 12.65
C PRO A 130 -2.08 48.51 12.72
N ARG A 131 -3.00 48.62 13.70
CA ARG A 131 -3.65 49.78 14.34
C ARG A 131 -4.63 50.61 13.50
#